data_AF-A0A535BW10-F1
#
_entry.id   AF-A0A535BW10-F1
#
_cell.length_a   1.000
_cell.length_b   1.000
_cell.length_c   1.000
_cell.angle_alpha   90.00
_cell.angle_beta   90.00
_cell.angle_gamma   90.00
#
_symmetry.space_group_name_H-M   'P 1'
#
loop_
_entity.id
_entity.type
_entity.pdbx_description
1 polymer ?
#
loop_
_entity_poly.entity_id
_entity_poly.type
_entity_poly.pdbx_seq_one_letter_code
_entity_poly.pdbx_strand_id
1 'polypeptide(L)'
;RVPDVRIAGSYAGSADDHGDTASRVRAAAPSVVLVAFGMPKQEPWIARNLDALPSVRLAIGVGGVFDQLAGVRKVPPALVHRLGLEWLWRLIREPWRWRRQRVLPLFVALVLRKRMTGR
;
A
#
# COMPACT_ATOMS: atom_id res chain seq x y z
N ARG A 1 1.84 2.73 19.15
CA ARG A 1 0.76 3.75 19.34
C ARG A 1 1.43 5.11 19.36
N VAL A 2 0.85 6.13 18.73
CA VAL A 2 1.38 7.50 18.71
C VAL A 2 0.40 8.35 19.52
N PRO A 3 0.72 8.73 20.78
CA PRO A 3 -0.28 9.27 21.71
C PRO A 3 -0.87 10.62 21.28
N ASP A 4 -0.08 11.47 20.61
CA ASP A 4 -0.51 12.83 20.23
C ASP A 4 -1.12 12.93 18.83
N VAL A 5 -1.32 11.79 18.15
CA VAL A 5 -1.88 11.79 16.79
C VAL A 5 -3.36 12.14 16.85
N ARG A 6 -3.76 13.19 16.11
CA ARG A 6 -5.18 13.52 15.91
C ARG A 6 -5.66 12.89 14.62
N ILE A 7 -6.64 11.99 14.73
CA ILE A 7 -7.31 11.40 13.58
C ILE A 7 -8.42 12.38 13.16
N ALA A 8 -8.19 13.14 12.09
CA ALA A 8 -9.15 14.11 11.56
C ALA A 8 -10.41 13.44 10.97
N GLY A 9 -10.32 12.17 10.58
CA GLY A 9 -11.45 11.38 10.09
C GLY A 9 -11.01 10.03 9.50
N SER A 10 -11.99 9.16 9.27
CA SER A 10 -11.82 7.88 8.55
C SER A 10 -13.07 7.61 7.71
N TYR A 11 -12.89 7.10 6.49
CA TYR A 11 -14.01 6.81 5.61
C TYR A 11 -13.72 5.58 4.75
N ALA A 12 -14.69 4.66 4.69
CA ALA A 12 -14.64 3.51 3.80
C ALA A 12 -15.19 3.91 2.42
N GLY A 13 -14.40 4.69 1.69
CA GLY A 13 -14.74 5.17 0.35
C GLY A 13 -14.29 4.24 -0.78
N SER A 14 -14.47 4.70 -2.01
CA SER A 14 -13.94 4.06 -3.21
C SER A 14 -13.06 5.05 -3.96
N ALA A 15 -12.00 4.54 -4.61
CA ALA A 15 -11.26 5.38 -5.54
C ALA A 15 -12.13 5.83 -6.72
N ASP A 16 -13.15 5.08 -7.09
CA ASP A 16 -13.96 5.39 -8.28
C ASP A 16 -15.17 6.27 -7.94
N ASP A 17 -15.22 6.84 -6.73
CA ASP A 17 -16.30 7.73 -6.36
C ASP A 17 -16.22 9.07 -7.11
N HIS A 18 -17.39 9.68 -7.33
CA HIS A 18 -17.54 10.96 -8.02
C HIS A 18 -17.16 12.15 -7.10
N GLY A 19 -16.07 12.03 -6.31
CA GLY A 19 -15.54 13.10 -5.48
C GLY A 19 -16.09 13.17 -4.05
N ASP A 20 -16.91 12.21 -3.61
CA ASP A 20 -17.41 12.15 -2.22
C ASP A 20 -16.27 12.02 -1.22
N THR A 21 -15.34 11.06 -1.43
CA THR A 21 -14.17 10.91 -0.56
C THR A 21 -13.31 12.18 -0.54
N ALA A 22 -13.04 12.78 -1.70
CA ALA A 22 -12.22 13.99 -1.77
C ALA A 22 -12.88 15.18 -1.04
N SER A 23 -14.20 15.32 -1.17
CA SER A 23 -14.98 16.34 -0.46
C SER A 23 -14.92 16.16 1.05
N ARG A 24 -15.01 14.92 1.54
CA ARG A 24 -14.87 14.60 2.97
C ARG A 24 -13.47 14.89 3.49
N VAL A 25 -12.43 14.53 2.73
CA VAL A 25 -11.05 14.85 3.08
C VAL A 25 -10.85 16.37 3.14
N ARG A 26 -11.38 17.11 2.16
CA ARG A 26 -11.33 18.58 2.18
C ARG A 26 -12.00 19.16 3.42
N ALA A 27 -13.19 18.69 3.76
CA ALA A 27 -13.95 19.15 4.93
C ALA A 27 -13.23 18.85 6.26
N ALA A 28 -12.56 17.70 6.38
CA ALA A 28 -11.79 17.32 7.56
C ALA A 28 -10.45 18.08 7.69
N ALA A 29 -10.00 18.72 6.61
CA ALA A 29 -8.77 19.50 6.50
C ALA A 29 -7.50 18.85 7.14
N PRO A 30 -7.16 17.58 6.84
CA PRO A 30 -6.02 16.91 7.44
C PRO A 30 -4.69 17.38 6.85
N SER A 31 -3.62 17.34 7.63
CA SER A 31 -2.24 17.55 7.12
C SER A 31 -1.66 16.34 6.40
N VAL A 32 -2.14 15.13 6.74
CA VAL A 32 -1.68 13.86 6.16
C VAL A 32 -2.89 13.00 5.79
N VAL A 33 -2.86 12.40 4.60
CA VAL A 33 -3.90 11.47 4.13
C VAL A 33 -3.28 10.10 3.85
N LEU A 34 -3.85 9.05 4.44
CA LEU A 34 -3.47 7.66 4.21
C LEU A 34 -4.54 7.00 3.34
N VAL A 35 -4.15 6.56 2.14
CA VAL A 35 -5.07 6.02 1.12
C VAL A 35 -4.92 4.50 1.04
N ALA A 36 -5.98 3.78 1.36
CA ALA A 36 -5.99 2.31 1.41
C ALA A 36 -6.85 1.66 0.31
N PHE A 37 -6.94 2.27 -0.87
CA PHE A 37 -7.69 1.72 -2.00
C PHE A 37 -6.99 0.54 -2.71
N GLY A 38 -5.73 0.29 -2.35
CA GLY A 38 -4.91 -0.75 -2.96
C GLY A 38 -4.44 -0.40 -4.36
N MET A 39 -3.56 -1.26 -4.88
CA MET A 39 -2.97 -1.08 -6.21
C MET A 39 -3.93 -1.58 -7.29
N PRO A 40 -4.07 -0.85 -8.42
CA PRO A 40 -3.34 0.37 -8.79
C PRO A 40 -4.13 1.66 -8.49
N LYS A 41 -5.21 1.62 -7.68
CA LYS A 41 -6.20 2.69 -7.60
C LYS A 41 -5.80 3.85 -6.69
N GLN A 42 -4.94 3.60 -5.71
CA GLN A 42 -4.54 4.60 -4.73
C GLN A 42 -3.68 5.73 -5.34
N GLU A 43 -2.71 5.42 -6.21
CA GLU A 43 -1.84 6.44 -6.83
C GLU A 43 -2.62 7.38 -7.76
N PRO A 44 -3.46 6.90 -8.69
CA PRO A 44 -4.30 7.77 -9.51
C PRO A 44 -5.28 8.58 -8.67
N TRP A 45 -5.82 8.02 -7.59
CA TRP A 45 -6.69 8.78 -6.70
C TRP A 45 -5.97 9.94 -6.03
N ILE A 46 -4.75 9.72 -5.55
CA ILE A 46 -3.93 10.79 -4.97
C ILE A 46 -3.62 11.83 -6.05
N ALA A 47 -3.09 11.39 -7.19
CA ALA A 47 -2.64 12.29 -8.27
C ALA A 47 -3.77 13.21 -8.77
N ARG A 48 -5.00 12.72 -8.91
CA ARG A 48 -6.11 13.53 -9.42
C ARG A 48 -6.76 14.46 -8.39
N ASN A 49 -6.56 14.23 -7.09
CA ASN A 49 -7.24 14.98 -6.03
C ASN A 49 -6.32 15.88 -5.21
N LEU A 50 -5.01 15.62 -5.19
CA LEU A 50 -4.08 16.29 -4.28
C LEU A 50 -4.09 17.81 -4.45
N ASP A 51 -4.10 18.30 -5.69
CA ASP A 51 -4.15 19.74 -6.00
C ASP A 51 -5.42 20.42 -5.45
N ALA A 52 -6.50 19.66 -5.28
CA ALA A 52 -7.78 20.13 -4.79
C ALA A 52 -7.93 20.00 -3.26
N LEU A 53 -6.86 19.62 -2.55
CA LEU A 53 -6.81 19.36 -1.12
C LEU A 53 -5.72 20.22 -0.44
N PRO A 54 -5.94 21.54 -0.30
CA PRO A 54 -4.88 22.49 0.08
C PRO A 54 -4.32 22.31 1.49
N SER A 55 -5.05 21.67 2.40
CA SER A 55 -4.58 21.34 3.75
C SER A 55 -3.60 20.16 3.80
N VAL A 56 -3.61 19.30 2.77
CA VAL A 56 -2.85 18.05 2.73
C VAL A 56 -1.41 18.35 2.31
N ARG A 57 -0.46 18.06 3.20
CA ARG A 57 0.98 18.19 2.94
C ARG A 57 1.63 16.87 2.51
N LEU A 58 0.98 15.76 2.82
CA LEU A 58 1.48 14.42 2.54
C LEU A 58 0.31 13.46 2.28
N ALA A 59 0.33 12.82 1.12
CA ALA A 59 -0.60 11.75 0.77
C ALA A 59 0.20 10.46 0.52
N ILE A 60 -0.15 9.38 1.23
CA ILE A 60 0.55 8.10 1.14
C ILE A 60 -0.45 7.00 0.83
N GLY A 61 -0.19 6.27 -0.25
CA GLY A 61 -0.85 5.01 -0.51
C GLY A 61 -0.32 3.92 0.43
N VAL A 62 -1.16 3.45 1.36
CA VAL A 62 -0.76 2.45 2.38
C VAL A 62 -1.18 1.03 2.04
N GLY A 63 -1.95 0.84 0.95
CA GLY A 63 -2.48 -0.47 0.57
C GLY A 63 -3.19 -1.17 1.73
N GLY A 64 -2.88 -2.45 1.94
CA GLY A 64 -3.51 -3.28 2.97
C GLY A 64 -2.93 -3.17 4.38
N VAL A 65 -2.27 -2.06 4.73
CA VAL A 65 -1.72 -1.86 6.10
C VAL A 65 -2.84 -1.84 7.15
N PHE A 66 -3.99 -1.21 6.85
CA PHE A 66 -5.11 -1.19 7.80
C PHE A 66 -5.68 -2.57 8.08
N ASP A 67 -5.73 -3.48 7.10
CA ASP A 67 -6.13 -4.88 7.32
C ASP A 67 -5.21 -5.60 8.29
N GLN A 68 -3.91 -5.27 8.27
CA GLN A 68 -2.94 -5.84 9.20
C GLN A 68 -3.11 -5.26 10.61
N LEU A 69 -3.28 -3.94 10.71
CA LEU A 69 -3.51 -3.25 11.99
C LEU A 69 -4.83 -3.66 12.66
N ALA A 70 -5.87 -3.89 11.86
CA ALA A 70 -7.17 -4.37 12.33
C ALA A 70 -7.19 -5.89 12.63
N GLY A 71 -6.09 -6.60 12.40
CA GLY A 71 -5.99 -8.05 12.64
C GLY A 71 -6.70 -8.93 11.60
N VAL A 72 -7.29 -8.34 10.56
CA VAL A 72 -7.97 -9.05 9.45
C VAL A 72 -6.97 -9.90 8.67
N ARG A 73 -5.79 -9.35 8.36
CA ARG A 73 -4.71 -10.08 7.67
C ARG A 73 -3.61 -10.47 8.66
N LYS A 74 -3.43 -11.78 8.88
CA LYS A 74 -2.31 -12.28 9.70
C LYS A 74 -0.95 -11.80 9.16
N VAL A 75 -0.18 -11.17 10.03
CA VAL A 75 1.21 -10.75 9.79
C VAL A 75 2.10 -12.01 9.73
N PRO A 76 3.14 -12.05 8.87
CA PRO A 76 4.11 -13.13 8.88
C PRO A 76 4.81 -13.28 10.26
N PRO A 77 5.15 -14.51 10.68
CA PRO A 77 5.99 -14.73 11.86
C PRO A 77 7.33 -13.98 11.78
N ALA A 78 7.90 -13.62 12.92
CA ALA A 78 9.14 -12.85 12.99
C ALA A 78 10.30 -13.49 12.21
N LEU A 79 10.40 -14.83 12.21
CA LEU A 79 11.43 -15.54 11.44
C LEU A 79 11.25 -15.33 9.93
N VAL A 80 10.01 -15.41 9.43
CA VAL A 80 9.68 -15.19 8.01
C VAL A 80 10.03 -13.76 7.58
N HIS A 81 9.73 -12.79 8.45
CA HIS A 81 10.10 -11.39 8.23
C HIS A 81 11.62 -11.20 8.19
N ARG A 82 12.36 -11.76 9.17
CA ARG A 82 13.83 -11.70 9.23
C ARG A 82 14.52 -12.34 8.02
N LEU A 83 13.93 -13.40 7.46
CA LEU A 83 14.43 -14.07 6.25
C LEU A 83 14.03 -13.36 4.95
N GLY A 84 13.25 -12.26 5.00
CA GLY A 84 12.75 -11.57 3.82
C GLY A 84 11.73 -12.39 3.01
N LEU A 85 11.11 -13.42 3.61
CA LEU A 85 10.22 -14.37 2.96
C LEU A 85 8.74 -13.96 3.03
N GLU A 86 8.45 -12.69 3.29
CA GLU A 86 7.08 -12.19 3.33
C GLU A 86 6.30 -12.42 2.04
N TRP A 87 6.98 -12.29 0.89
CA TRP A 87 6.36 -12.51 -0.42
C TRP A 87 5.87 -13.96 -0.55
N LEU A 88 6.66 -14.92 -0.05
CA LEU A 88 6.33 -16.35 -0.09
C LEU A 88 5.21 -16.67 0.90
N TRP A 89 5.25 -16.10 2.10
CA TRP A 89 4.15 -16.20 3.06
C TRP A 89 2.83 -15.70 2.50
N ARG A 90 2.84 -14.55 1.81
CA ARG A 90 1.65 -14.02 1.14
C ARG A 90 1.21 -14.93 0.00
N LEU A 91 2.14 -15.49 -0.78
CA LEU A 91 1.81 -16.41 -1.87
C LEU A 91 1.13 -17.69 -1.37
N ILE A 92 1.63 -18.28 -0.28
CA ILE A 92 1.04 -19.49 0.33
C ILE A 92 -0.41 -19.21 0.76
N ARG A 93 -0.68 -18.02 1.31
CA ARG A 93 -2.02 -17.64 1.79
C ARG A 93 -2.96 -17.13 0.71
N GLU A 94 -2.41 -16.59 -0.38
CA GLU A 94 -3.16 -16.01 -1.49
C GLU A 94 -2.68 -16.65 -2.81
N PRO A 95 -2.89 -17.97 -3.01
CA PRO A 95 -2.26 -18.73 -4.08
C PRO A 95 -2.59 -18.20 -5.47
N TRP A 96 -3.77 -17.60 -5.67
CA TRP A 96 -4.16 -16.96 -6.93
C TRP A 96 -3.21 -15.84 -7.39
N ARG A 97 -2.38 -15.29 -6.48
CA ARG A 97 -1.36 -14.28 -6.80
C ARG A 97 -0.10 -14.84 -7.46
N TRP A 98 0.01 -16.15 -7.66
CA TRP A 98 1.18 -16.80 -8.29
C TRP A 98 1.61 -16.17 -9.62
N ARG A 99 0.64 -15.68 -10.41
CA ARG A 99 0.91 -15.01 -11.70
C ARG A 99 1.85 -13.82 -11.57
N ARG A 100 1.73 -13.05 -10.48
CA ARG A 100 2.62 -11.91 -10.19
C ARG A 100 4.04 -12.35 -9.85
N GLN A 101 4.21 -13.54 -9.29
CA GLN A 101 5.50 -14.05 -8.83
C GLN A 101 6.33 -14.67 -9.96
N ARG A 102 5.75 -14.89 -11.14
CA ARG A 102 6.46 -15.40 -12.33
C ARG A 102 7.62 -14.50 -12.78
N VAL A 103 7.60 -13.22 -12.42
CA VAL A 103 8.69 -12.28 -12.72
C VAL A 103 9.91 -12.51 -11.83
N LEU A 104 9.76 -13.13 -10.65
CA LEU A 104 10.86 -13.34 -9.71
C LEU A 104 11.95 -14.28 -10.25
N PRO A 105 11.64 -15.45 -10.83
CA PRO A 105 12.68 -16.29 -11.45
C PRO A 105 13.42 -15.58 -12.58
N LEU A 106 12.70 -14.81 -13.40
CA LEU A 106 13.30 -14.01 -14.48
C LEU A 106 14.25 -12.96 -13.91
N PHE A 107 13.83 -12.24 -12.87
CA PHE A 107 14.66 -11.27 -12.18
C PHE A 107 15.93 -11.91 -11.59
N VAL A 108 15.80 -13.05 -10.91
CA VAL A 108 16.94 -13.80 -10.36
C VAL A 108 17.91 -14.20 -11.48
N ALA A 109 17.41 -14.73 -12.59
CA ALA A 109 18.24 -15.09 -13.74
C ALA A 109 18.98 -13.88 -14.33
N LEU A 110 18.32 -12.73 -14.45
CA LEU A 110 18.93 -11.48 -14.91
C LEU A 110 20.03 -10.99 -13.96
N VAL A 111 19.80 -11.04 -12.65
CA VAL A 111 20.79 -10.64 -11.63
C VAL A 111 22.00 -11.57 -11.63
N LEU A 112 21.77 -12.88 -11.72
CA LEU A 112 22.85 -13.88 -11.79
C LEU A 112 23.67 -13.71 -13.07
N ARG A 113 23.00 -13.55 -14.23
CA ARG A 113 23.68 -13.27 -15.50
C ARG A 113 24.55 -12.01 -15.38
N LYS A 114 23.99 -10.91 -14.85
CA LYS A 114 24.71 -9.65 -14.64
C LYS A 114 25.97 -9.86 -13.79
N ARG A 115 25.84 -10.55 -12.65
CA ARG A 115 26.98 -10.87 -11.77
C ARG A 115 28.06 -11.72 -12.46
N MET A 116 27.69 -12.67 -13.32
CA MET A 116 28.65 -13.52 -14.04
C MET A 116 29.35 -12.79 -15.19
N THR A 117 28.70 -11.82 -15.84
CA THR A 117 29.30 -11.06 -16.96
C THR A 117 30.11 -9.82 -16.56
N GLY A 118 30.28 -9.53 -15.26
CA GLY A 118 31.19 -8.48 -14.78
C GLY A 118 30.87 -7.04 -15.21
N ARG A 119 29.66 -6.75 -15.71
CA ARG A 119 29.11 -5.41 -15.97
C ARG A 119 27.85 -5.18 -15.16
#